data_AF-A0A6V7KSP9-F1
#
_entry.id   AF-A0A6V7KSP9-F1
#
_cell.length_a   1.000
_cell.length_b   1.000
_cell.length_c   1.000
_cell.angle_alpha   90.00
_cell.angle_beta   90.00
_cell.angle_gamma   90.00
#
_symmetry.space_group_name_H-M   'P 1'
#
loop_
_entity.id
_entity.type
_entity.pdbx_description
1 polymer ?
#
loop_
_entity_poly.entity_id
_entity_poly.type
_entity_poly.pdbx_seq_one_letter_code
_entity_poly.pdbx_strand_id
1 'polypeptide(L)'
;ENYYGMKKLVDDLKSTVGKIVEIGGGERAKERHVSKGKLLPRDRINTLLDPESPFLEFSQLAGYEMYGKDVVPAGGIITGIGRVEG
;
A
#
# COMPACT_ATOMS: atom_id res chain seq x y z
N GLU A 1 -7.79 -5.91 -30.11
CA GLU A 1 -8.51 -4.82 -29.42
C GLU A 1 -8.69 -5.08 -27.93
N ASN A 2 -9.42 -6.13 -27.54
CA ASN A 2 -9.69 -6.50 -26.13
C ASN A 2 -8.44 -6.57 -25.24
N TYR A 3 -7.35 -7.17 -25.72
CA TYR A 3 -6.09 -7.25 -24.99
C TYR A 3 -5.54 -5.87 -24.60
N TYR A 4 -5.49 -4.94 -25.55
CA TYR A 4 -4.95 -3.59 -25.33
C TYR A 4 -5.83 -2.77 -24.39
N GLY A 5 -7.16 -2.90 -24.51
CA GLY A 5 -8.10 -2.27 -23.60
C GLY A 5 -7.91 -2.75 -22.15
N MET A 6 -7.83 -4.07 -21.95
CA MET A 6 -7.60 -4.65 -20.63
C MET A 6 -6.23 -4.28 -20.06
N LYS A 7 -5.18 -4.34 -20.88
CA LYS A 7 -3.82 -3.97 -20.45
C LYS A 7 -3.77 -2.55 -19.89
N LYS A 8 -4.41 -1.60 -20.59
CA LYS A 8 -4.48 -0.20 -20.14
C LYS A 8 -5.09 -0.08 -18.73
N LEU A 9 -6.23 -0.72 -18.49
CA LEU A 9 -6.90 -0.68 -17.18
C LEU A 9 -6.05 -1.31 -16.07
N VAL A 10 -5.36 -2.41 -16.37
CA VAL A 10 -4.45 -3.06 -15.41
C VAL A 10 -3.26 -2.17 -15.08
N ASP A 11 -2.69 -1.49 -16.08
CA ASP A 11 -1.57 -0.56 -15.86
C ASP A 11 -2.00 0.66 -15.03
N ASP A 12 -3.19 1.20 -15.30
CA ASP A 12 -3.77 2.32 -14.53
C ASP A 12 -4.02 1.92 -13.06
N LEU A 13 -4.54 0.71 -12.83
CA LEU A 13 -4.72 0.16 -11.49
C LEU A 13 -3.38 0.03 -10.75
N LYS A 14 -2.37 -0.57 -11.40
CA LYS A 14 -1.03 -0.74 -10.81
C LYS A 14 -0.37 0.58 -10.48
N SER A 15 -0.50 1.58 -11.35
CA SER A 15 0.01 2.94 -11.13
C SER A 15 -0.67 3.60 -9.92
N THR A 16 -1.99 3.50 -9.82
CA THR A 16 -2.76 4.06 -8.71
C THR A 16 -2.40 3.41 -7.38
N VAL A 17 -2.35 2.08 -7.34
CA VAL A 17 -1.93 1.33 -6.14
C VAL A 17 -0.47 1.66 -5.77
N GLY A 18 0.43 1.73 -6.73
CA GLY A 18 1.83 2.10 -6.51
C GLY A 18 1.97 3.46 -5.82
N LYS A 19 1.23 4.47 -6.27
CA LYS A 19 1.20 5.80 -5.63
C LYS A 19 0.71 5.74 -4.18
N ILE A 20 -0.35 4.99 -3.90
CA ILE A 20 -0.87 4.82 -2.53
C ILE A 20 0.18 4.17 -1.62
N VAL A 21 0.87 3.15 -2.12
CA VAL A 21 1.91 2.41 -1.40
C VAL A 21 3.13 3.29 -1.12
N GLU A 22 3.60 4.03 -2.11
CA GLU A 22 4.82 4.85 -2.04
C GLU A 22 4.62 6.12 -1.21
N ILE A 23 3.54 6.86 -1.49
CA ILE A 23 3.28 8.15 -0.84
C ILE A 23 2.93 7.93 0.63
N GLY A 24 2.10 6.92 0.94
CA GLY A 24 1.57 6.74 2.29
C GLY A 24 1.03 8.07 2.84
N GLY A 25 1.29 8.40 4.10
CA GLY A 25 0.89 9.69 4.68
C GLY A 25 1.65 10.93 4.15
N GLY A 26 2.43 10.80 3.08
CA GLY A 26 3.32 11.83 2.52
C GLY A 26 4.73 11.80 3.11
N GLU A 27 5.69 12.39 2.39
CA GLU A 27 7.12 12.40 2.74
C GLU A 27 7.38 12.95 4.15
N ARG A 28 6.80 14.09 4.50
CA ARG A 28 6.95 14.71 5.83
C ARG A 28 6.47 13.80 6.96
N ALA A 29 5.40 13.03 6.74
CA ALA A 29 4.90 12.09 7.74
C ALA A 29 5.82 10.86 7.85
N LYS A 30 6.32 10.37 6.71
CA LYS A 30 7.31 9.28 6.63
C LYS A 30 8.59 9.64 7.37
N GLU A 31 9.18 10.79 7.07
CA GLU A 31 10.40 11.31 7.74
C GLU A 31 10.20 11.48 9.25
N ARG A 32 9.10 12.10 9.67
CA ARG A 32 8.78 12.26 11.11
C ARG A 32 8.60 10.93 11.83
N HIS A 33 8.11 9.89 11.15
CA HIS A 33 7.94 8.57 11.72
C HIS A 33 9.28 7.85 11.84
N VAL A 34 10.10 7.90 10.78
CA VAL A 34 11.43 7.29 10.73
C VAL A 34 12.40 7.98 11.68
N SER A 35 12.35 9.32 11.83
CA SER A 35 13.23 10.07 12.75
C SER A 35 13.04 9.70 14.23
N LYS A 36 11.94 9.02 14.56
CA LYS A 36 11.68 8.44 15.89
C LYS A 36 12.22 7.01 16.04
N GLY A 37 13.01 6.51 15.10
CA GLY A 37 13.53 5.14 15.09
C GLY A 37 12.46 4.07 14.82
N LYS A 38 11.33 4.43 14.21
CA LYS A 38 10.22 3.50 13.96
C LYS A 38 10.23 3.02 12.51
N LEU A 39 10.06 1.71 12.31
CA LEU A 39 9.76 1.12 11.00
C LEU A 39 8.40 1.62 10.48
N LEU A 40 8.27 1.78 9.16
CA LEU A 40 6.99 2.10 8.52
C LEU A 40 6.04 0.89 8.61
N PRO A 41 4.71 1.10 8.50
CA PRO A 41 3.75 0.00 8.61
C PRO A 41 4.02 -1.17 7.65
N ARG A 42 4.33 -0.90 6.37
CA ARG A 42 4.66 -1.95 5.38
C ARG A 42 5.97 -2.66 5.71
N ASP A 43 6.97 -1.93 6.19
CA ASP A 43 8.25 -2.52 6.61
C ASP A 43 8.04 -3.46 7.80
N ARG A 44 7.15 -3.11 8.74
CA ARG A 44 6.80 -3.99 9.86
C ARG A 44 6.14 -5.28 9.40
N ILE A 45 5.21 -5.19 8.44
CA ILE A 45 4.57 -6.38 7.85
C ILE A 45 5.64 -7.25 7.19
N ASN A 46 6.49 -6.67 6.34
CA ASN A 46 7.57 -7.41 5.68
C ASN A 46 8.58 -8.03 6.66
N THR A 47 8.81 -7.41 7.81
CA THR A 47 9.70 -7.94 8.86
C THR A 47 9.03 -9.05 9.68
N LEU A 48 7.70 -9.01 9.81
CA LEU A 48 6.92 -9.99 10.56
C LEU A 48 6.69 -11.29 9.77
N LEU A 49 6.54 -11.17 8.45
CA LEU A 49 6.27 -12.31 7.58
C LEU A 49 7.48 -13.22 7.44
N ASP A 50 7.22 -14.52 7.25
CA ASP A 50 8.26 -15.48 6.92
C ASP A 50 8.98 -15.03 5.63
N PRO A 51 10.31 -15.19 5.52
CA PRO A 51 11.05 -14.86 4.31
C PRO A 51 10.43 -15.53 3.08
N GLU A 52 10.30 -14.76 2.00
CA GLU A 52 9.72 -15.19 0.72
C GLU A 52 8.23 -15.61 0.78
N SER A 53 7.57 -15.49 1.93
CA SER A 53 6.13 -15.75 2.01
C SER A 53 5.32 -14.63 1.33
N PRO A 54 4.25 -14.99 0.60
CA PRO A 54 3.40 -13.98 -0.03
C PRO A 54 2.57 -13.24 1.02
N PHE A 55 2.33 -11.97 0.74
CA PHE A 55 1.33 -11.17 1.45
C PHE A 55 0.19 -10.80 0.51
N LEU A 56 -1.02 -11.25 0.82
CA LEU A 56 -2.23 -10.85 0.13
C LEU A 56 -2.84 -9.65 0.85
N GLU A 57 -2.56 -8.45 0.34
CA GLU A 57 -3.12 -7.22 0.88
C GLU A 57 -4.58 -7.01 0.47
N PHE A 58 -5.39 -6.50 1.40
CA PHE A 58 -6.79 -6.20 1.16
C PHE A 58 -7.05 -4.71 0.98
N SER A 59 -7.99 -4.39 0.09
CA SER A 59 -8.58 -3.05 -0.01
C SER A 59 -7.55 -1.92 -0.16
N GLN A 60 -6.53 -2.11 -1.00
CA GLN A 60 -5.48 -1.11 -1.26
C GLN A 60 -6.03 0.26 -1.68
N LEU A 61 -7.20 0.29 -2.31
CA LEU A 61 -7.91 1.50 -2.74
C LEU A 61 -8.93 2.03 -1.71
N ALA A 62 -8.91 1.55 -0.46
CA ALA A 62 -9.83 2.02 0.56
C ALA A 62 -9.72 3.55 0.73
N GLY A 63 -10.87 4.24 0.66
CA GLY A 63 -10.93 5.70 0.78
C GLY A 63 -10.39 6.49 -0.42
N TYR A 64 -10.04 5.84 -1.54
CA TYR A 64 -9.53 6.51 -2.73
C TYR A 64 -10.56 7.51 -3.28
N GLU A 65 -10.14 8.78 -3.43
CA GLU A 65 -10.97 9.91 -3.89
C GLU A 65 -12.24 10.21 -3.06
N MET A 66 -12.33 9.70 -1.82
CA MET A 66 -13.53 9.85 -0.98
C MET A 66 -13.55 11.10 -0.10
N TYR A 67 -12.42 11.80 0.10
CA TYR A 67 -12.28 12.89 1.08
C TYR A 67 -11.92 14.25 0.47
N GLY A 68 -12.30 14.48 -0.79
CA GLY A 68 -12.10 15.75 -1.48
C GLY A 68 -10.62 16.07 -1.69
N LYS A 69 -10.09 17.05 -0.96
CA LYS A 69 -8.66 17.43 -1.05
C LYS A 69 -7.75 16.55 -0.22
N ASP A 70 -8.30 15.89 0.79
CA ASP A 70 -7.52 15.03 1.68
C ASP A 70 -7.35 13.66 1.03
N VAL A 71 -6.10 13.19 1.02
CA VAL A 71 -5.77 11.84 0.56
C VAL A 71 -5.51 10.98 1.80
N VAL A 72 -6.31 9.93 1.97
CA VAL A 72 -6.18 8.95 3.05
C VAL A 72 -5.80 7.60 2.43
N PRO A 73 -4.50 7.33 2.22
CA PRO A 73 -4.06 6.12 1.51
C PRO A 73 -4.46 4.86 2.28
N ALA A 74 -5.00 3.88 1.54
CA ALA A 74 -5.53 2.62 2.08
C ALA A 74 -6.51 2.81 3.27
N GLY A 75 -7.22 3.94 3.35
CA GLY A 75 -8.11 4.24 4.47
C GLY A 75 -7.39 4.39 5.81
N GLY A 76 -6.07 4.56 5.81
CA GLY A 76 -5.26 4.72 7.03
C GLY A 76 -4.87 3.40 7.72
N ILE A 77 -5.21 2.25 7.14
CA ILE A 77 -4.87 0.92 7.68
C ILE A 77 -4.37 0.01 6.57
N ILE A 78 -3.48 -0.93 6.92
CA ILE A 78 -3.01 -1.96 5.99
C ILE A 78 -3.41 -3.30 6.59
N THR A 79 -4.16 -4.08 5.81
CA THR A 79 -4.67 -5.40 6.23
C THR A 79 -4.37 -6.42 5.14
N GLY A 80 -4.28 -7.69 5.53
CA GLY A 80 -4.01 -8.77 4.60
C GLY A 80 -3.76 -10.11 5.29
N ILE A 81 -3.48 -11.12 4.48
CA ILE A 81 -3.12 -12.46 4.93
C ILE A 81 -1.68 -12.75 4.49
N GLY A 82 -0.89 -13.30 5.40
CA GLY A 82 0.46 -13.79 5.14
C GLY A 82 0.90 -14.79 6.20
N ARG A 83 2.07 -15.38 6.01
CA ARG A 83 2.59 -16.47 6.85
C ARG A 83 3.51 -15.94 7.95
N VAL A 84 3.36 -16.48 9.17
CA VAL A 84 4.21 -16.17 10.32
C VAL A 84 4.42 -17.46 11.10
N GLU A 85 5.66 -17.94 11.14
CA GLU A 85 6.02 -19.21 11.80
C GLU A 85 5.27 -20.42 11.22
N GLY A 86 5.12 -20.48 9.90
CA GLY A 86 4.58 -21.64 9.20
C GLY A 86 3.06 -21.68 9.03
#